data_AF-A0A538B770-F1
#
_entry.id   AF-A0A538B770-F1
#
_cell.length_a   1.000
_cell.length_b   1.000
_cell.length_c   1.000
_cell.angle_alpha   90.00
_cell.angle_beta   90.00
_cell.angle_gamma   90.00
#
_symmetry.space_group_name_H-M   'P 1'
#
loop_
_entity.id
_entity.type
_entity.pdbx_description
1 polymer ?
#
loop_
_entity_poly.entity_id
_entity_poly.type
_entity_poly.pdbx_seq_one_letter_code
_entity_poly.pdbx_strand_id
1 'polypeptide(L)'
;MTTPSDVLRAMFAHHVWATTRLIEALEQLDPGHLDARIDGTYGTTMQTLTHLVDADERYLQRLVTPTLASAGDGDIWPLANLRMRIQEHGDRWASMLDAVDRGDLHAAV
;
A
#
# COMPACT_ATOMS: atom_id res chain seq x y z
N MET A 1 -21.64 -1.81 18.81
CA MET A 1 -21.26 -0.45 18.35
C MET A 1 -19.94 -0.60 17.60
N THR A 2 -19.81 -0.06 16.40
CA THR A 2 -18.55 -0.05 15.64
C THR A 2 -17.57 0.92 16.29
N THR A 3 -16.36 0.46 16.56
CA THR A 3 -15.25 1.28 17.05
C THR A 3 -14.58 2.01 15.89
N PRO A 4 -13.79 3.08 16.15
CA PRO A 4 -12.95 3.69 15.12
C PRO A 4 -11.99 2.70 14.45
N SER A 5 -11.43 1.75 15.20
CA SER A 5 -10.56 0.69 14.68
C SER A 5 -11.27 -0.24 13.71
N ASP A 6 -12.56 -0.53 13.91
CA ASP A 6 -13.35 -1.35 12.99
C ASP A 6 -13.48 -0.69 11.60
N VAL A 7 -13.64 0.64 11.58
CA VAL A 7 -13.70 1.41 10.33
C VAL A 7 -12.37 1.36 9.61
N LEU A 8 -11.25 1.60 10.31
CA LEU A 8 -9.92 1.52 9.72
C LEU A 8 -9.61 0.11 9.20
N ARG A 9 -10.01 -0.93 9.94
CA ARG A 9 -9.84 -2.33 9.52
C ARG A 9 -10.55 -2.60 8.20
N ALA A 10 -11.79 -2.14 8.06
CA ALA A 10 -12.54 -2.27 6.82
C ALA A 10 -11.88 -1.49 5.67
N MET A 11 -11.36 -0.29 5.93
CA MET A 11 -10.69 0.53 4.93
C MET A 11 -9.38 -0.10 4.42
N PHE A 12 -8.52 -0.60 5.32
CA PHE A 12 -7.29 -1.27 4.91
C PHE A 12 -7.57 -2.59 4.17
N ALA A 13 -8.53 -3.39 4.64
CA ALA A 13 -8.95 -4.60 3.94
C ALA A 13 -9.47 -4.28 2.52
N HIS A 14 -10.25 -3.21 2.37
CA HIS A 14 -10.72 -2.75 1.08
C HIS A 14 -9.57 -2.25 0.18
N HIS A 15 -8.61 -1.49 0.74
CA HIS A 15 -7.43 -1.02 0.02
C HIS A 15 -6.62 -2.19 -0.56
N VAL A 16 -6.35 -3.21 0.24
CA VAL A 16 -5.62 -4.42 -0.19
C VAL A 16 -6.40 -5.18 -1.26
N TRP A 17 -7.71 -5.38 -1.05
CA TRP A 17 -8.58 -6.02 -2.04
C TRP A 17 -8.58 -5.25 -3.37
N ALA A 18 -8.81 -3.94 -3.34
CA ALA A 18 -8.93 -3.11 -4.53
C ALA A 18 -7.62 -3.08 -5.33
N THR A 19 -6.48 -2.94 -4.63
CA THR A 19 -5.16 -2.95 -5.25
C THR A 19 -4.83 -4.32 -5.84
N THR A 20 -5.21 -5.41 -5.17
CA THR A 20 -5.07 -6.78 -5.72
C THR A 20 -5.90 -6.97 -6.99
N ARG A 21 -7.16 -6.48 -7.02
CA ARG A 21 -8.01 -6.52 -8.22
C ARG A 21 -7.43 -5.70 -9.36
N LEU A 22 -6.86 -4.53 -9.06
CA LEU A 22 -6.19 -3.70 -10.04
C LEU A 22 -5.01 -4.45 -10.66
N ILE A 23 -4.16 -5.08 -9.84
CA ILE A 23 -3.02 -5.88 -10.33
C ILE A 23 -3.50 -7.02 -11.23
N GLU A 24 -4.56 -7.73 -10.87
CA GLU A 24 -5.16 -8.78 -11.72
C GLU A 24 -5.61 -8.26 -13.07
N ALA A 25 -6.23 -7.07 -13.10
CA ALA A 25 -6.62 -6.45 -14.35
C ALA A 25 -5.40 -6.08 -15.21
N LEU A 26 -4.34 -5.55 -14.60
CA LEU A 26 -3.10 -5.18 -15.29
C LEU A 26 -2.33 -6.39 -15.84
N GLU A 27 -2.36 -7.54 -15.15
CA GLU A 27 -1.74 -8.79 -15.62
C GLU A 27 -2.37 -9.32 -16.92
N GLN A 28 -3.60 -8.92 -17.25
CA GLN A 28 -4.28 -9.32 -18.49
C GLN A 28 -4.02 -8.36 -19.66
N LEU A 29 -3.32 -7.24 -19.43
CA LEU A 29 -3.04 -6.26 -20.47
C LEU A 29 -1.77 -6.63 -21.23
N ASP A 30 -1.71 -6.21 -22.50
CA ASP A 30 -0.44 -6.25 -23.25
C ASP A 30 0.62 -5.40 -22.54
N PRO A 31 1.90 -5.84 -22.50
CA PRO A 31 2.97 -5.14 -21.79
C PRO A 31 3.10 -3.66 -22.16
N GLY A 32 2.81 -3.27 -23.41
CA GLY A 32 2.88 -1.87 -23.85
C GLY A 32 1.90 -0.93 -23.13
N HIS A 33 0.80 -1.44 -22.55
CA HIS A 33 -0.12 -0.64 -21.74
C HIS A 33 0.40 -0.37 -20.32
N LEU A 34 1.31 -1.20 -19.82
CA LEU A 34 1.94 -1.01 -18.51
C LEU A 34 2.89 0.21 -18.50
N ASP A 35 3.41 0.57 -19.68
CA ASP A 35 4.25 1.75 -19.91
C ASP A 35 3.44 3.00 -20.31
N ALA A 36 2.12 2.90 -20.43
CA ALA A 36 1.27 4.03 -20.79
C ALA A 36 1.35 5.14 -19.73
N ARG A 37 1.36 6.40 -20.19
CA ARG A 37 1.33 7.60 -19.35
C ARG A 37 0.00 8.31 -19.57
N ILE A 38 -0.68 8.65 -18.48
CA ILE A 38 -1.95 9.36 -18.50
C ILE A 38 -1.74 10.70 -17.81
N ASP A 39 -2.23 11.79 -18.42
CA ASP A 39 -2.10 13.10 -17.83
C ASP A 39 -2.79 13.16 -16.46
N GLY A 40 -2.06 13.67 -15.46
CA GLY A 40 -2.51 13.71 -14.07
C GLY A 40 -2.12 12.51 -13.21
N THR A 41 -1.47 11.47 -13.77
CA THR A 41 -0.91 10.35 -12.99
C THR A 41 0.59 10.52 -12.72
N TYR A 42 1.12 9.73 -11.77
CA TYR A 42 2.55 9.69 -11.49
C TYR A 42 3.25 8.75 -12.47
N GLY A 43 3.73 9.30 -13.58
CA GLY A 43 4.52 8.54 -14.54
C GLY A 43 3.71 7.54 -15.35
N THR A 44 4.32 6.38 -15.63
CA THR A 44 3.63 5.24 -16.27
C THR A 44 2.65 4.57 -15.31
N THR A 45 1.77 3.72 -15.84
CA THR A 45 0.91 2.84 -15.03
C THR A 45 1.70 2.08 -13.96
N MET A 46 2.85 1.49 -14.33
CA MET A 46 3.73 0.78 -13.39
C MET A 46 4.40 1.70 -12.36
N GLN A 47 4.79 2.91 -12.74
CA GLN A 47 5.33 3.90 -11.81
C GLN A 47 4.27 4.31 -10.78
N THR A 48 3.04 4.57 -11.21
CA THR A 48 1.94 4.92 -10.31
C THR A 48 1.61 3.79 -9.35
N LEU A 49 1.48 2.56 -9.84
CA LEU A 49 1.18 1.41 -8.98
C LEU A 49 2.31 1.13 -7.98
N THR A 50 3.57 1.19 -8.44
CA THR A 50 4.73 1.02 -7.55
C THR A 50 4.74 2.10 -6.48
N HIS A 51 4.50 3.35 -6.86
CA HIS A 51 4.44 4.47 -5.92
C HIS A 51 3.34 4.28 -4.87
N LEU A 52 2.16 3.77 -5.27
CA LEU A 52 1.05 3.49 -4.36
C LEU A 52 1.45 2.45 -3.30
N VAL A 53 2.00 1.32 -3.72
CA VAL A 53 2.41 0.23 -2.80
C VAL A 53 3.55 0.68 -1.90
N ASP A 54 4.56 1.37 -2.43
CA ASP A 54 5.66 1.88 -1.62
C ASP A 54 5.22 2.99 -0.66
N ALA A 55 4.21 3.78 -0.99
CA ALA A 55 3.63 4.74 -0.05
C ALA A 55 2.99 4.05 1.15
N ASP A 56 2.25 2.97 0.91
CA ASP A 56 1.63 2.16 1.96
C ASP A 56 2.67 1.57 2.93
N GLU A 57 3.77 1.04 2.39
CA GLU A 57 4.92 0.57 3.19
C GLU A 57 5.53 1.71 4.04
N ARG A 58 5.72 2.90 3.45
CA ARG A 58 6.27 4.05 4.18
C ARG A 58 5.34 4.49 5.32
N TYR A 59 4.02 4.40 5.17
CA TYR A 59 3.09 4.69 6.26
C TYR A 59 3.19 3.65 7.38
N LEU A 60 3.25 2.35 7.05
CA LEU A 60 3.48 1.30 8.04
C LEU A 60 4.78 1.52 8.82
N GLN A 61 5.87 1.86 8.13
CA GLN A 61 7.17 2.13 8.76
C GLN A 61 7.11 3.34 9.70
N ARG A 62 6.47 4.43 9.28
CA ARG A 62 6.39 5.68 10.07
C ARG A 62 5.61 5.55 11.36
N LEU A 63 4.67 4.61 11.44
CA LEU A 63 3.92 4.35 12.66
C LEU A 63 4.78 3.65 13.73
N VAL A 64 5.83 2.93 13.31
CA VAL A 64 6.76 2.25 14.22
C VAL A 64 7.98 3.12 14.50
N THR A 65 8.55 3.71 13.46
CA THR A 65 9.75 4.53 13.52
C THR A 65 9.51 5.82 12.75
N PRO A 66 9.39 6.99 13.41
CA PRO A 66 9.18 8.26 12.74
C PRO A 66 10.47 8.70 12.05
N THR A 67 10.70 8.17 10.85
CA THR A 67 11.84 8.53 10.00
C THR A 67 11.44 9.62 9.00
N LEU A 68 12.38 10.52 8.71
CA LEU A 68 12.26 11.43 7.58
C LEU A 68 12.28 10.61 6.28
N ALA A 69 11.43 11.00 5.32
CA ALA A 69 11.35 10.31 4.04
C ALA A 69 12.73 10.24 3.36
N SER A 70 13.15 9.04 2.96
CA SER A 70 14.16 8.94 1.89
C SER A 70 13.52 9.46 0.60
N ALA A 71 14.14 10.46 -0.03
CA ALA A 71 13.64 11.14 -1.23
C ALA A 71 13.93 10.37 -2.53
N GLY A 72 14.05 9.03 -2.45
CA GLY A 72 14.31 8.19 -3.62
C GLY A 72 13.03 7.76 -4.30
N ASP A 73 12.95 7.97 -5.62
CA ASP A 73 12.06 7.18 -6.47
C ASP A 73 12.54 5.72 -6.37
N GLY A 74 11.69 4.85 -5.84
CA GLY A 74 11.98 3.42 -5.72
C GLY A 74 12.05 2.74 -7.08
N ASP A 75 12.74 1.60 -7.14
CA ASP A 75 12.76 0.74 -8.31
C ASP A 75 11.33 0.36 -8.73
N ILE A 76 11.06 0.27 -10.03
CA ILE A 76 9.78 -0.27 -10.52
C ILE A 76 9.78 -1.79 -10.27
N TRP A 77 8.81 -2.25 -9.48
CA TRP A 77 8.69 -3.67 -9.15
C TRP A 77 7.81 -4.42 -10.15
N PRO A 78 8.10 -5.70 -10.44
CA PRO A 78 7.18 -6.55 -11.17
C PRO A 78 5.81 -6.67 -10.49
N LEU A 79 4.73 -6.84 -11.27
CA LEU A 79 3.36 -6.97 -10.75
C LEU A 79 3.23 -8.06 -9.67
N ALA A 80 3.93 -9.19 -9.83
CA ALA A 80 3.95 -10.27 -8.83
C ALA A 80 4.55 -9.81 -7.48
N ASN A 81 5.63 -9.01 -7.51
CA ASN A 81 6.24 -8.45 -6.30
C ASN A 81 5.30 -7.44 -5.64
N LEU A 82 4.63 -6.59 -6.43
CA LEU A 82 3.66 -5.62 -5.93
C LEU A 82 2.45 -6.30 -5.27
N ARG A 83 1.98 -7.42 -5.84
CA ARG A 83 0.91 -8.25 -5.27
C ARG A 83 1.31 -8.84 -3.92
N MET A 84 2.50 -9.44 -3.84
CA MET A 84 3.01 -10.01 -2.59
C MET A 84 3.10 -8.94 -1.50
N ARG A 85 3.70 -7.79 -1.83
CA ARG A 85 3.87 -6.67 -0.89
C ARG A 85 2.52 -6.16 -0.36
N ILE A 86 1.55 -5.87 -1.23
CA ILE A 86 0.26 -5.34 -0.75
C ILE A 86 -0.51 -6.34 0.13
N GLN A 87 -0.35 -7.65 -0.11
CA GLN A 87 -0.90 -8.68 0.77
C GLN A 87 -0.22 -8.67 2.14
N GLU A 88 1.12 -8.63 2.17
CA GLU A 88 1.91 -8.50 3.41
C GLU A 88 1.57 -7.23 4.20
N HIS A 89 1.32 -6.12 3.50
CA HIS A 89 0.90 -4.87 4.15
C HIS A 89 -0.45 -5.02 4.83
N GLY A 90 -1.39 -5.78 4.24
CA GLY A 90 -2.68 -6.09 4.86
C GLY A 90 -2.54 -6.76 6.23
N ASP A 91 -1.67 -7.78 6.32
CA ASP A 91 -1.40 -8.49 7.58
C ASP A 91 -0.75 -7.57 8.62
N ARG A 92 0.13 -6.67 8.17
CA ARG A 92 0.80 -5.68 9.03
C ARG A 92 -0.16 -4.61 9.53
N TRP A 93 -1.07 -4.11 8.68
CA TRP A 93 -2.12 -3.18 9.09
C TRP A 93 -3.07 -3.81 10.10
N ALA A 94 -3.47 -5.07 9.89
CA ALA A 94 -4.30 -5.80 10.85
C ALA A 94 -3.59 -5.95 12.21
N SER A 95 -2.32 -6.36 12.21
CA SER A 95 -1.50 -6.48 13.42
C SER A 95 -1.33 -5.14 14.14
N MET A 96 -1.19 -4.04 13.39
CA MET A 96 -1.08 -2.69 13.92
C MET A 96 -2.36 -2.25 14.62
N LEU A 97 -3.53 -2.48 14.01
CA LEU A 97 -4.81 -2.17 14.61
C LEU A 97 -5.07 -3.00 15.88
N ASP A 98 -4.67 -4.27 15.89
CA ASP A 98 -4.75 -5.09 17.09
C ASP A 98 -3.88 -4.52 18.23
N ALA A 99 -2.71 -3.95 17.91
CA ALA A 99 -1.87 -3.26 18.90
C ALA A 99 -2.49 -1.95 19.39
N VAL A 100 -3.15 -1.18 18.51
CA VAL A 100 -3.94 0.00 18.90
C VAL A 100 -5.07 -0.38 19.87
N ASP A 101 -5.82 -1.44 19.55
CA ASP A 101 -6.95 -1.90 20.37
C ASP A 101 -6.50 -2.39 21.76
N ARG A 102 -5.27 -2.93 21.88
CA ARG A 102 -4.66 -3.29 23.16
C ARG A 102 -4.05 -2.10 23.91
N GLY A 103 -3.84 -0.97 23.24
CA GLY A 103 -3.13 0.20 23.80
C GLY A 103 -1.61 0.09 23.78
N ASP A 104 -1.06 -0.86 23.02
CA ASP A 104 0.38 -1.14 22.93
C ASP A 104 1.09 -0.28 21.88
N LEU A 105 0.33 0.38 21.00
CA LEU A 105 0.90 1.28 19.99
C LEU A 105 1.01 2.70 20.55
N HIS A 106 2.21 3.08 20.95
CA HIS A 106 2.55 4.49 21.15
C HIS A 106 3.13 5.03 19.86
N ALA A 107 2.31 5.77 19.09
CA ALA A 107 2.84 6.59 18.02
C ALA A 107 3.94 7.48 18.63
N ALA A 108 5.17 7.30 18.18
CA ALA A 108 6.26 8.21 18.49
C ALA A 108 5.99 9.50 17.70
N VAL A 109 5.19 10.39 18.28
CA VAL A 109 4.95 11.75 17.76
C VAL A 109 6.03 12.67 18.28
#